data_AF-A0A964PFC3-F1
#
_entry.id   AF-A0A964PFC3-F1
#
_cell.length_a   1.000
_cell.length_b   1.000
_cell.length_c   1.000
_cell.angle_alpha   90.00
_cell.angle_beta   90.00
_cell.angle_gamma   90.00
#
_symmetry.space_group_name_H-M   'P 1'
#
loop_
_entity.id
_entity.type
_entity.pdbx_description
1 polymer ?
#
loop_
_entity_poly.entity_id
_entity_poly.type
_entity_poly.pdbx_seq_one_letter_code
_entity_poly.pdbx_strand_id
1 'polypeptide(L)'
;MYGQSFWVGSEKVLSDVWPDWYDAHQVAFEAAVANGDAFTADTTILVMNIVRGSIISVLSGFLAALIAGENRRSPLILVVLLVAFGLLIVAMSWIYVPLWYHIIFTSLLIPMPIVGGKSMKFADEHLERLEKHPTIRDE
;
A
#
# COMPACT_ATOMS: atom_id res chain seq x y z
N MET A 1 20.20 -0.94 -15.94
CA MET A 1 19.37 0.16 -15.43
C MET A 1 18.18 -0.49 -14.74
N TYR A 2 18.34 -0.80 -13.45
CA TYR A 2 17.43 -1.69 -12.73
C TYR A 2 16.13 -0.95 -12.43
N GLY A 3 14.99 -1.57 -12.79
CA GLY A 3 13.67 -1.06 -12.50
C GLY A 3 13.48 -0.95 -10.98
N GLN A 4 13.69 0.25 -10.45
CA GLN A 4 13.28 0.56 -9.09
C GLN A 4 11.77 0.42 -9.06
N SER A 5 11.27 -0.48 -8.19
CA SER A 5 9.84 -0.63 -7.95
C SER A 5 9.25 0.77 -7.68
N PHE A 6 8.02 1.03 -8.14
CA PHE A 6 7.32 2.31 -7.94
C PHE A 6 7.42 2.84 -6.50
N TRP A 7 7.52 1.94 -5.53
CA TRP A 7 7.86 2.21 -4.14
C TRP A 7 9.21 2.93 -3.94
N VAL A 8 10.32 2.29 -4.33
CA VAL A 8 11.68 2.85 -4.18
C VAL A 8 11.83 4.15 -4.99
N GLY A 9 11.19 4.22 -6.17
CA GLY A 9 11.20 5.43 -6.99
C GLY A 9 10.48 6.62 -6.35
N SER A 10 9.32 6.39 -5.71
CA SER A 10 8.57 7.47 -5.05
C SER A 10 9.26 7.96 -3.78
N GLU A 11 9.92 7.08 -3.01
CA GLU A 11 10.77 7.48 -1.89
C GLU A 11 11.93 8.36 -2.34
N LYS A 12 12.62 7.96 -3.41
CA LYS A 12 13.70 8.75 -3.97
C LYS A 12 13.24 10.14 -4.42
N VAL A 13 12.10 10.24 -5.10
CA VAL A 13 11.54 11.52 -5.52
C VAL A 13 11.21 12.40 -4.31
N LEU A 14 10.63 11.83 -3.25
CA LEU A 14 10.30 12.57 -2.03
C LEU A 14 11.56 13.07 -1.30
N SER A 15 12.60 12.23 -1.21
CA SER A 15 13.90 12.63 -0.67
C SER A 15 14.57 13.72 -1.50
N ASP A 16 14.52 13.61 -2.83
CA ASP A 16 15.13 14.61 -3.73
C ASP A 16 14.38 15.96 -3.69
N VAL A 17 13.06 15.96 -3.44
CA VAL A 17 12.25 17.19 -3.32
C VAL A 17 12.33 17.81 -1.93
N TRP A 18 12.38 17.00 -0.86
CA TRP A 18 12.42 17.44 0.53
C TRP A 18 13.56 16.79 1.32
N PRO A 19 14.83 17.14 1.03
CA PRO A 19 15.99 16.51 1.65
C PRO A 19 16.07 16.79 3.16
N ASP A 20 15.87 18.03 3.58
CA ASP A 20 16.04 18.42 4.99
C ASP A 20 14.92 17.92 5.92
N TRP A 21 13.83 17.41 5.34
CA TRP A 21 12.66 16.98 6.10
C TRP A 21 12.35 15.50 5.91
N TYR A 22 12.09 15.06 4.67
CA TYR A 22 11.73 13.66 4.41
C TYR A 22 12.95 12.74 4.44
N ASP A 23 14.04 13.12 3.77
CA ASP A 23 15.26 12.30 3.71
C ASP A 23 15.95 12.24 5.08
N ALA A 24 16.12 13.38 5.74
CA ALA A 24 16.67 13.46 7.09
C ALA A 24 15.88 12.59 8.09
N HIS A 25 14.55 12.55 7.97
CA HIS A 25 13.71 11.70 8.82
C HIS A 25 13.88 10.21 8.53
N GLN A 26 13.98 9.82 7.26
CA GLN A 26 14.20 8.43 6.86
C GLN A 26 15.55 7.91 7.34
N VAL A 27 16.62 8.70 7.16
CA VAL A 27 17.96 8.35 7.63
C VAL A 27 18.00 8.24 9.15
N ALA A 28 17.35 9.18 9.86
CA ALA A 28 17.25 9.13 11.31
C ALA A 28 16.45 7.91 11.81
N PHE A 29 15.38 7.52 11.11
CA PHE A 29 14.61 6.34 11.42
C PHE A 29 15.41 5.05 11.18
N GLU A 30 16.11 4.96 10.04
CA GLU A 30 16.96 3.81 9.71
C GLU A 30 18.09 3.65 10.73
N ALA A 31 18.75 4.75 11.10
CA ALA A 31 19.78 4.77 12.14
C ALA A 31 19.21 4.32 13.50
N ALA A 32 18.01 4.77 13.88
CA ALA A 32 17.36 4.34 15.11
C ALA A 32 17.01 2.85 15.10
N VAL A 33 16.48 2.34 13.99
CA VAL A 33 16.16 0.90 13.85
C VAL A 33 17.43 0.04 13.88
N ALA A 34 18.52 0.50 13.26
CA ALA A 34 19.78 -0.25 13.19
C ALA A 34 20.59 -0.19 14.50
N ASN A 35 20.65 0.98 15.14
CA ASN A 35 21.54 1.23 16.28
C ASN A 35 20.80 1.28 17.63
N GLY A 36 19.47 1.32 17.63
CA GLY A 36 18.66 1.47 18.86
C GLY A 36 18.63 2.91 19.41
N ASP A 37 18.92 3.90 18.57
CA ASP A 37 18.96 5.31 18.98
C ASP A 37 17.55 5.87 19.29
N ALA A 38 17.50 6.93 20.10
CA ALA A 38 16.24 7.62 20.39
C ALA A 38 15.71 8.32 19.13
N PHE A 39 14.47 8.01 18.76
CA PHE A 39 13.80 8.59 17.60
C PHE A 39 12.40 9.08 17.95
N THR A 40 12.03 10.25 17.43
CA THR A 40 10.69 10.80 17.56
C THR A 40 10.07 10.92 16.17
N ALA A 41 9.01 10.14 15.93
CA ALA A 41 8.31 10.15 14.66
C ALA A 41 7.57 11.49 14.44
N ASP A 42 7.70 12.04 13.22
CA ASP A 42 6.93 13.21 12.80
C ASP A 42 5.53 12.74 12.40
N THR A 43 4.50 13.30 13.04
CA THR A 43 3.10 12.94 12.78
C THR A 43 2.71 13.17 11.32
N THR A 44 3.29 14.18 10.67
CA THR A 44 3.02 14.52 9.28
C THR A 44 3.52 13.41 8.34
N ILE A 45 4.72 12.89 8.59
CA ILE A 45 5.32 11.79 7.81
C ILE A 45 4.55 10.49 8.05
N LEU A 46 4.10 10.24 9.29
CA LEU A 46 3.24 9.11 9.60
C LEU A 46 1.91 9.16 8.84
N VAL A 47 1.23 10.31 8.82
CA VAL A 47 -0.02 10.49 8.05
C VAL A 47 0.23 10.27 6.55
N MET A 48 1.32 10.82 6.01
CA MET A 48 1.69 10.62 4.62
C MET A 48 1.91 9.14 4.29
N ASN A 49 2.55 8.38 5.18
CA ASN A 49 2.75 6.94 5.03
C ASN A 49 1.44 6.16 5.09
N ILE A 50 0.48 6.56 5.91
CA ILE A 50 -0.88 5.97 5.91
C ILE A 50 -1.56 6.21 4.56
N VAL A 51 -1.52 7.43 4.04
CA VAL A 51 -2.13 7.77 2.75
C VAL A 51 -1.46 6.97 1.62
N ARG A 52 -0.13 6.96 1.56
CA ARG A 52 0.62 6.20 0.54
C ARG A 52 0.35 4.70 0.66
N GLY A 53 0.36 4.15 1.88
CA GLY A 53 0.04 2.76 2.16
C GLY A 53 -1.37 2.38 1.74
N SER A 54 -2.35 3.28 1.93
CA SER A 54 -3.74 3.06 1.50
C SER A 54 -3.88 2.92 -0.02
N ILE A 55 -3.24 3.82 -0.79
CA ILE A 55 -3.25 3.81 -2.26
C ILE A 55 -2.66 2.49 -2.76
N ILE A 56 -1.53 2.08 -2.18
CA ILE A 56 -0.87 0.83 -2.58
C ILE A 56 -1.70 -0.37 -2.19
N SER A 57 -2.32 -0.38 -1.02
CA SER A 57 -3.19 -1.47 -0.59
C SER A 57 -4.35 -1.68 -1.57
N VAL A 58 -4.95 -0.58 -2.07
CA VAL A 58 -5.98 -0.64 -3.12
C VAL A 58 -5.39 -1.15 -4.44
N LEU A 59 -4.25 -0.63 -4.88
CA LEU A 59 -3.61 -1.05 -6.14
C LEU A 59 -3.17 -2.51 -6.10
N SER A 60 -2.64 -2.99 -4.98
CA SER A 60 -2.27 -4.39 -4.79
C SER A 60 -3.49 -5.29 -4.82
N GLY A 61 -4.61 -4.91 -4.21
CA GLY A 61 -5.88 -5.64 -4.31
C GLY A 61 -6.41 -5.72 -5.75
N PHE A 62 -6.31 -4.61 -6.48
CA PHE A 62 -6.70 -4.53 -7.89
C PHE A 62 -5.80 -5.40 -8.79
N LEU A 63 -4.47 -5.31 -8.64
CA LEU A 63 -3.50 -6.12 -9.36
C LEU A 63 -3.65 -7.61 -9.04
N ALA A 64 -3.93 -7.95 -7.79
CA ALA A 64 -4.19 -9.33 -7.39
C ALA A 64 -5.41 -9.90 -8.10
N ALA A 65 -6.49 -9.12 -8.20
CA ALA A 65 -7.69 -9.53 -8.93
C ALA A 65 -7.43 -9.63 -10.45
N LEU A 66 -6.67 -8.69 -11.02
CA LEU A 66 -6.24 -8.73 -12.43
C LEU A 66 -5.47 -10.02 -12.75
N ILE A 67 -4.48 -10.36 -11.93
CA ILE A 67 -3.61 -11.53 -12.15
C ILE A 67 -4.37 -12.84 -11.87
N ALA A 68 -5.30 -12.82 -10.92
CA ALA A 68 -6.07 -14.00 -10.53
C ALA A 68 -7.11 -14.44 -11.56
N GLY A 69 -7.57 -13.54 -12.43
CA GLY A 69 -8.70 -13.79 -13.32
C GLY A 69 -9.91 -14.33 -12.53
N GLU A 70 -10.42 -15.49 -12.94
CA GLU A 70 -11.62 -16.12 -12.37
C GLU A 70 -11.40 -16.77 -10.98
N ASN A 71 -10.16 -16.93 -10.53
CA ASN A 71 -9.88 -17.67 -9.30
C ASN A 71 -10.09 -16.83 -8.02
N ARG A 72 -11.24 -17.01 -7.37
CA ARG A 72 -11.68 -16.29 -6.15
C ARG A 72 -10.75 -16.40 -4.93
N ARG A 73 -9.76 -17.30 -4.94
CA ARG A 73 -8.88 -17.54 -3.77
C ARG A 73 -7.64 -16.63 -3.73
N SER A 74 -7.20 -16.12 -4.87
CA SER A 74 -5.96 -15.33 -4.94
C SER A 74 -6.01 -13.99 -4.19
N PRO A 75 -7.11 -13.20 -4.20
CA PRO A 75 -7.18 -11.97 -3.41
C PRO A 75 -7.11 -12.23 -1.90
N LEU A 76 -7.61 -13.37 -1.43
CA LEU A 76 -7.55 -13.75 0.00
C LEU A 76 -6.12 -14.08 0.44
N ILE A 77 -5.37 -14.80 -0.39
CA ILE A 77 -3.95 -15.08 -0.12
C ILE A 77 -3.17 -13.76 -0.04
N LEU A 78 -3.45 -12.83 -0.96
CA LEU A 78 -2.83 -11.51 -0.94
C LEU A 78 -3.15 -10.73 0.35
N VAL A 79 -4.40 -10.74 0.80
CA VAL A 79 -4.78 -10.13 2.09
C VAL A 79 -4.00 -10.76 3.25
N VAL A 80 -3.89 -12.08 3.30
CA VAL A 80 -3.12 -12.78 4.34
C VAL A 80 -1.65 -12.37 4.32
N LEU A 81 -1.03 -12.28 3.14
CA LEU A 81 0.35 -11.82 2.99
C LEU A 81 0.51 -10.35 3.44
N LEU A 82 -0.40 -9.45 3.04
CA LEU A 82 -0.34 -8.05 3.45
C LEU A 82 -0.49 -7.88 4.96
N VAL A 83 -1.39 -8.65 5.59
CA VAL A 83 -1.57 -8.62 7.05
C VAL A 83 -0.33 -9.17 7.76
N ALA A 84 0.24 -10.28 7.29
CA ALA A 84 1.46 -10.85 7.86
C ALA A 84 2.65 -9.86 7.75
N PHE A 85 2.80 -9.21 6.61
CA PHE A 85 3.83 -8.19 6.41
C PHE A 85 3.58 -6.94 7.27
N GLY A 86 2.33 -6.49 7.38
CA GLY A 86 1.94 -5.39 8.25
C GLY A 86 2.26 -5.67 9.72
N LEU A 87 1.98 -6.89 10.20
CA LEU A 87 2.32 -7.32 11.56
C LEU A 87 3.84 -7.36 11.81
N LEU A 88 4.63 -7.78 10.83
CA LEU A 88 6.09 -7.73 10.91
C LEU A 88 6.59 -6.29 11.09
N ILE A 89 6.09 -5.36 10.28
CA ILE A 89 6.45 -3.93 10.38
C ILE A 89 6.03 -3.36 11.73
N VAL A 90 4.82 -3.68 12.22
CA VAL A 90 4.35 -3.26 13.56
C VAL A 90 5.30 -3.74 14.65
N ALA A 91 5.74 -5.01 14.59
CA ALA A 91 6.68 -5.55 15.57
C ALA A 91 8.04 -4.83 15.54
N MET A 92 8.56 -4.51 14.34
CA MET A 92 9.83 -3.79 14.20
C MET A 92 9.76 -2.32 14.61
N SER A 93 8.59 -1.69 14.46
CA SER A 93 8.41 -0.24 14.70
C SER A 93 7.72 0.10 16.02
N TRP A 94 7.39 -0.91 16.84
CA TRP A 94 6.57 -0.79 18.05
C TRP A 94 7.07 0.27 19.06
N ILE A 95 8.38 0.42 19.18
CA ILE A 95 9.00 1.37 20.13
C ILE A 95 9.08 2.79 19.54
N TYR A 96 9.14 2.91 18.21
CA TYR A 96 9.42 4.15 17.50
C TYR A 96 8.17 4.90 17.04
N VAL A 97 7.05 4.18 16.91
CA VAL A 97 5.83 4.68 16.29
C VAL A 97 4.67 4.58 17.29
N PRO A 98 3.82 5.61 17.40
CA PRO A 98 2.73 5.61 18.37
C PRO A 98 1.64 4.57 18.05
N LEU A 99 1.02 4.03 19.10
CA LEU A 99 0.02 2.95 19.00
C LEU A 99 -1.15 3.24 18.04
N TRP A 100 -1.60 4.50 17.98
CA TRP A 100 -2.71 4.89 17.10
C TRP A 100 -2.38 4.63 15.62
N TYR A 101 -1.13 4.79 15.21
CA TYR A 101 -0.69 4.52 13.84
C TYR A 101 -0.81 3.04 13.50
N HIS A 102 -0.37 2.16 14.42
CA HIS A 102 -0.48 0.71 14.22
C HIS A 102 -1.93 0.25 14.08
N ILE A 103 -2.83 0.81 14.88
CA ILE A 103 -4.27 0.49 14.83
C ILE A 103 -4.84 0.91 13.48
N ILE A 104 -4.62 2.16 13.06
CA ILE A 104 -5.15 2.67 11.79
C ILE A 104 -4.57 1.89 10.61
N PHE A 105 -3.25 1.75 10.54
CA PHE A 105 -2.56 1.07 9.45
C PHE A 105 -3.04 -0.39 9.31
N THR A 106 -3.07 -1.14 10.41
CA THR A 106 -3.51 -2.54 10.39
C THR A 106 -4.99 -2.66 10.05
N SER A 107 -5.83 -1.76 10.57
CA SER A 107 -7.25 -1.73 10.22
C SER A 107 -7.49 -1.44 8.74
N LEU A 108 -6.59 -0.71 8.08
CA LEU A 108 -6.68 -0.35 6.66
C LEU A 108 -6.26 -1.48 5.72
N LEU A 109 -5.34 -2.33 6.16
CA LEU A 109 -4.79 -3.45 5.36
C LEU A 109 -5.83 -4.52 5.01
N ILE A 110 -6.96 -4.58 5.72
CA ILE A 110 -8.02 -5.56 5.48
C ILE A 110 -9.06 -5.04 4.47
N PRO A 111 -9.70 -3.87 4.66
CA PRO A 111 -10.75 -3.40 3.75
C PRO A 111 -10.20 -2.94 2.41
N MET A 112 -9.01 -2.32 2.36
CA MET A 112 -8.52 -1.69 1.13
C MET A 112 -8.16 -2.67 0.01
N PRO A 113 -7.54 -3.84 0.27
CA PRO A 113 -7.31 -4.83 -0.79
C PRO A 113 -8.62 -5.47 -1.27
N ILE A 114 -9.61 -5.61 -0.38
CA ILE A 114 -10.94 -6.12 -0.75
C ILE A 114 -11.65 -5.13 -1.68
N VAL A 115 -11.58 -3.83 -1.39
CA VAL A 115 -12.12 -2.78 -2.27
C VAL A 115 -11.42 -2.82 -3.62
N GLY A 116 -10.09 -2.89 -3.63
CA GLY A 116 -9.32 -3.02 -4.88
C GLY A 116 -9.72 -4.23 -5.72
N GLY A 117 -9.91 -5.39 -5.08
CA GLY A 117 -10.35 -6.60 -5.77
C GLY A 117 -11.78 -6.53 -6.30
N LYS A 118 -12.69 -5.85 -5.60
CA LYS A 118 -14.08 -5.64 -6.06
C LYS A 118 -14.15 -4.72 -7.29
N SER A 119 -13.35 -3.67 -7.34
CA SER A 119 -13.33 -2.72 -8.46
C SER A 119 -12.98 -3.40 -9.79
N MET A 120 -12.07 -4.39 -9.77
CA MET A 120 -11.72 -5.16 -10.96
C MET A 120 -12.90 -6.02 -11.47
N LYS A 121 -13.60 -6.72 -10.56
CA LYS A 121 -14.75 -7.55 -10.94
C LYS A 121 -15.85 -6.75 -11.63
N PHE A 122 -16.08 -5.52 -11.16
CA PHE A 122 -17.04 -4.61 -11.78
C PHE A 122 -16.62 -4.22 -13.21
N ALA A 123 -15.34 -3.95 -13.43
CA ALA A 123 -14.82 -3.62 -14.76
C ALA A 123 -14.96 -4.79 -15.73
N ASP A 124 -14.65 -6.01 -15.27
CA ASP A 124 -14.75 -7.23 -16.08
C ASP A 124 -16.20 -7.54 -16.50
N GLU A 125 -17.15 -7.51 -15.55
CA GLU A 125 -18.58 -7.68 -15.83
C GLU A 125 -19.13 -6.61 -16.79
N HIS A 126 -18.58 -5.39 -16.74
CA HIS A 126 -18.97 -4.31 -17.64
C HIS A 126 -18.46 -4.54 -19.06
N LEU A 127 -17.20 -4.98 -19.22
CA LEU A 127 -16.63 -5.30 -20.53
C LEU A 127 -17.32 -6.49 -21.19
N GLU A 128 -17.61 -7.56 -20.44
CA GLU A 128 -18.36 -8.72 -20.96
C GLU A 128 -19.76 -8.31 -21.44
N ARG A 129 -20.45 -7.40 -20.72
CA ARG A 129 -21.73 -6.84 -21.18
C ARG A 129 -21.60 -6.05 -22.47
N LEU A 130 -20.56 -5.23 -22.61
CA LEU A 130 -20.33 -4.43 -23.83
C LEU A 130 -19.95 -5.30 -25.03
N GLU A 131 -19.30 -6.44 -24.81
CA GLU A 131 -19.01 -7.41 -25.87
C GLU A 131 -20.28 -8.17 -26.30
N LYS A 132 -21.12 -8.56 -25.34
CA LYS A 132 -22.35 -9.33 -25.59
C LYS A 132 -23.50 -8.48 -26.16
N HIS A 133 -23.52 -7.19 -25.87
CA HIS A 133 -24.54 -6.24 -26.32
C HIS A 133 -23.89 -5.00 -26.97
N PRO A 134 -23.39 -5.12 -28.21
CA PRO A 134 -22.60 -4.06 -28.86
C PRO A 134 -23.39 -2.77 -29.10
N THR A 135 -24.73 -2.82 -29.10
CA THR A 135 -25.60 -1.65 -29.30
C THR A 135 -25.56 -0.63 -28.16
N ILE A 136 -24.89 -0.93 -27.04
CA ILE A 136 -24.73 0.00 -25.89
C ILE A 136 -23.47 0.88 -26.03
N ARG A 137 -22.60 0.65 -27.03
CA ARG A 137 -21.35 1.44 -27.20
C ARG A 137 -21.55 2.86 -27.73
N ASP A 138 -22.69 3.14 -28.35
CA ASP A 138 -22.84 4.28 -29.27
C ASP A 138 -23.86 5.35 -28.81
N GLU A 139 -24.32 5.28 -27.55
CA GLU A 139 -25.19 6.30 -26.90
C GLU A 139 -24.42 7.15 -25.89
#